data_AF-A0AAP0M7J7-F1
#
_entry.id   AF-A0AAP0M7J7-F1
#
_cell.length_a   1.000
_cell.length_b   1.000
_cell.length_c   1.000
_cell.angle_alpha   90.00
_cell.angle_beta   90.00
_cell.angle_gamma   90.00
#
_symmetry.space_group_name_H-M   'P 1'
#
loop_
_entity.id
_entity.type
_entity.pdbx_description
1 polymer ?
#
loop_
_entity_poly.entity_id
_entity_poly.type
_entity_poly.pdbx_seq_one_letter_code
_entity_poly.pdbx_strand_id
1 'polypeptide(L)'
;MEIYSSIQCLNKLEILDLEDCKSLASLPTSIHSKYLREFKISGCSNLKNFLEISSSHILFLHFKNVGIKELPSSIECLSKLISLQIDDCSRLEKISSSIFKLKSLQNIEIYNCSKLKGFLEIPSCTIDETGIE
;
A
#
# COMPACT_ATOMS: atom_id res chain seq x y z
N MET A 1 -5.79 2.96 19.21
CA MET A 1 -5.26 1.59 19.31
C MET A 1 -4.16 1.45 18.27
N GLU A 2 -3.06 0.79 18.63
CA GLU A 2 -1.95 0.47 17.73
C GLU A 2 -1.82 -1.05 17.68
N ILE A 3 -1.37 -1.60 16.55
CA ILE A 3 -0.97 -3.01 16.49
C ILE A 3 0.46 -3.11 16.99
N TYR A 4 0.68 -3.87 18.06
CA TYR A 4 2.01 -4.04 18.64
C TYR A 4 2.91 -4.91 17.76
N SER A 5 4.22 -4.71 17.88
CA SER A 5 5.27 -5.51 17.20
C SER A 5 5.19 -7.00 17.50
N SER A 6 4.42 -7.44 18.51
CA SER A 6 4.17 -8.86 18.81
C SER A 6 3.51 -9.62 17.66
N ILE A 7 2.86 -8.94 16.70
CA ILE A 7 2.38 -9.59 15.47
C ILE A 7 3.53 -10.20 14.64
N GLN A 8 4.77 -9.71 14.83
CA GLN A 8 5.99 -10.25 14.23
C GLN A 8 6.32 -11.65 14.76
N CYS A 9 5.80 -12.04 15.92
CA CYS A 9 5.99 -13.38 16.49
C CYS A 9 5.09 -14.43 15.84
N LEU A 10 4.12 -14.03 15.01
CA LEU A 10 3.23 -14.94 14.29
C LEU A 10 3.94 -15.51 13.06
N ASN A 11 4.83 -16.46 13.32
CA ASN A 11 5.71 -17.14 12.35
C ASN A 11 5.01 -18.01 11.30
N LYS A 12 3.68 -17.98 11.22
CA LYS A 12 2.87 -18.67 10.20
C LYS A 12 1.72 -17.80 9.69
N LEU A 13 1.70 -16.51 10.04
CA LEU A 13 0.63 -15.62 9.61
C LEU A 13 0.80 -15.31 8.11
N GLU A 14 -0.09 -15.86 7.30
CA GLU A 14 -0.13 -15.65 5.85
C GLU A 14 -1.07 -14.53 5.44
N ILE A 15 -2.15 -14.33 6.22
CA ILE A 15 -3.17 -13.32 5.96
C ILE A 15 -3.33 -12.48 7.23
N LEU A 16 -3.22 -11.17 7.08
CA LEU A 16 -3.60 -10.21 8.10
C LEU A 16 -4.83 -9.46 7.59
N ASP A 17 -5.94 -9.58 8.30
CA ASP A 17 -7.18 -8.88 8.00
C ASP A 17 -7.57 -7.98 9.18
N LEU A 18 -7.75 -6.69 8.89
CA LEU A 18 -8.12 -5.66 9.84
C LEU A 18 -9.43 -5.01 9.38
N GLU A 19 -10.53 -5.69 9.68
CA GLU A 19 -11.87 -5.21 9.40
C GLU A 19 -12.43 -4.41 10.57
N ASP A 20 -13.07 -3.27 10.27
CA ASP A 20 -13.83 -2.41 11.19
C ASP A 20 -13.09 -2.02 12.48
N CYS A 21 -11.75 -1.98 12.42
CA CYS A 21 -10.90 -1.51 13.52
C CYS A 21 -10.94 0.03 13.60
N LYS A 22 -12.11 0.60 13.93
CA LYS A 22 -12.37 2.05 13.94
C LYS A 22 -11.49 2.81 14.94
N SER A 23 -11.01 2.17 15.99
CA SER A 23 -10.09 2.77 16.97
C SER A 23 -8.61 2.69 16.55
N LEU A 24 -8.31 2.02 15.43
CA LEU A 24 -6.96 1.91 14.89
C LEU A 24 -6.54 3.25 14.31
N ALA A 25 -5.55 3.88 14.94
CA ALA A 25 -5.04 5.19 14.53
C ALA A 25 -3.71 5.08 13.78
N SER A 26 -2.97 4.02 14.06
CA SER A 26 -1.62 3.75 13.54
C SER A 26 -1.40 2.23 13.46
N LEU A 27 -0.53 1.85 12.54
CA LEU A 27 0.02 0.51 12.39
C LEU A 27 1.49 0.56 12.82
N PRO A 28 2.09 -0.57 13.26
CA PRO A 28 3.50 -0.60 13.64
C PRO A 28 4.34 -0.18 12.45
N THR A 29 5.49 0.47 12.71
CA THR A 29 6.41 0.93 11.65
C THR A 29 6.96 -0.20 10.79
N SER A 30 6.86 -1.45 11.21
CA SER A 30 7.18 -2.59 10.34
C SER A 30 6.45 -3.86 10.75
N ILE A 31 5.96 -4.59 9.75
CA ILE A 31 5.46 -5.96 9.89
C ILE A 31 6.51 -6.90 9.26
N HIS A 32 7.45 -7.36 10.08
CA HIS A 32 8.43 -8.36 9.67
C HIS A 32 7.85 -9.77 9.78
N SER A 33 7.01 -10.16 8.82
CA SER A 33 6.55 -11.56 8.67
C SER A 33 7.06 -12.14 7.35
N LYS A 34 7.81 -13.25 7.45
CA LYS A 34 8.28 -14.01 6.26
C LYS A 34 7.16 -14.74 5.54
N TYR A 35 6.00 -14.89 6.19
CA TYR A 35 4.88 -15.69 5.70
C TYR A 35 3.72 -14.84 5.23
N LEU A 36 3.63 -13.58 5.65
CA LEU A 36 2.53 -12.71 5.27
C LEU A 36 2.52 -12.49 3.75
N ARG A 37 1.46 -12.96 3.09
CA ARG A 37 1.20 -12.86 1.66
C ARG A 37 0.10 -11.86 1.36
N GLU A 38 -0.89 -11.76 2.23
CA GLU A 38 -2.05 -10.91 2.01
C GLU A 38 -2.27 -10.00 3.22
N PHE A 39 -2.47 -8.71 2.95
CA PHE A 39 -2.82 -7.75 3.98
C PHE A 39 -4.04 -6.92 3.54
N LYS A 40 -5.12 -7.09 4.30
CA LYS A 40 -6.43 -6.45 4.11
C LYS A 40 -6.70 -5.50 5.26
N ILE A 41 -7.18 -4.31 4.93
CA ILE A 41 -7.68 -3.38 5.94
C ILE A 41 -8.92 -2.67 5.41
N SER A 42 -10.02 -2.83 6.15
CA SER A 42 -11.35 -2.38 5.78
C SER A 42 -11.98 -1.62 6.95
N GLY A 43 -12.66 -0.50 6.68
CA GLY A 43 -13.43 0.22 7.71
C GLY A 43 -12.58 0.89 8.82
N CYS A 44 -11.27 1.02 8.61
CA CYS A 44 -10.32 1.64 9.53
C CYS A 44 -10.18 3.15 9.27
N SER A 45 -11.28 3.89 9.41
CA SER A 45 -11.39 5.30 9.01
C SER A 45 -10.51 6.28 9.81
N ASN A 46 -10.08 5.91 11.01
CA ASN A 46 -9.18 6.72 11.85
C ASN A 46 -7.69 6.50 11.54
N LEU A 47 -7.34 5.53 10.69
CA LEU A 47 -5.96 5.32 10.26
C LEU A 47 -5.54 6.47 9.35
N LYS A 48 -4.64 7.34 9.83
CA LYS A 48 -4.19 8.54 9.11
C LYS A 48 -2.87 8.34 8.37
N ASN A 49 -1.97 7.58 8.98
CA ASN A 49 -0.64 7.29 8.45
C ASN A 49 -0.61 5.81 8.06
N PHE A 50 -0.23 5.56 6.82
CA PHE A 50 0.00 4.20 6.36
C PHE A 50 1.40 3.72 6.79
N LEU A 51 1.56 2.39 6.85
CA LEU A 51 2.79 1.69 7.22
C LEU A 51 4.02 2.14 6.43
N GLU A 52 5.17 2.16 7.09
CA GLU A 52 6.43 1.79 6.43
C GLU A 52 6.42 0.26 6.21
N ILE A 53 5.87 -0.22 5.09
CA ILE A 53 5.86 -1.67 4.87
C ILE A 53 7.24 -2.16 4.46
N SER A 54 7.91 -2.89 5.35
CA SER A 54 9.19 -3.55 5.07
C SER A 54 9.05 -5.05 4.70
N SER A 55 7.83 -5.55 4.50
CA SER A 55 7.61 -6.96 4.13
C SER A 55 7.76 -7.20 2.63
N SER A 56 8.91 -7.75 2.22
CA SER A 56 9.16 -8.18 0.83
C SER A 56 8.37 -9.41 0.38
N HIS A 57 7.45 -9.91 1.21
CA HIS A 57 6.72 -11.16 0.97
C HIS A 57 5.24 -10.97 0.63
N ILE A 58 4.71 -9.75 0.81
CA ILE A 58 3.31 -9.44 0.50
C ILE A 58 3.11 -9.49 -1.01
N LEU A 59 2.07 -10.21 -1.42
CA LEU A 59 1.63 -10.38 -2.79
C LEU A 59 0.35 -9.59 -3.07
N PHE A 60 -0.51 -9.42 -2.06
CA PHE A 60 -1.83 -8.79 -2.20
C PHE A 60 -2.05 -7.74 -1.11
N LEU A 61 -2.38 -6.52 -1.54
CA LEU A 61 -2.80 -5.43 -0.67
C LEU A 61 -4.21 -4.97 -1.01
N HIS A 62 -5.06 -4.90 0.01
CA HIS A 62 -6.43 -4.39 -0.13
C HIS A 62 -6.72 -3.31 0.91
N PHE A 63 -7.06 -2.12 0.42
CA PHE A 63 -7.53 -0.99 1.22
C PHE A 63 -8.99 -0.73 0.90
N LYS A 64 -9.86 -0.74 1.91
CA LYS A 64 -11.24 -0.34 1.76
C LYS A 64 -11.66 0.63 2.86
N ASN A 65 -12.22 1.78 2.50
CA ASN A 65 -12.71 2.77 3.48
C ASN A 65 -11.65 3.09 4.57
N VAL A 66 -10.44 3.40 4.12
CA VAL A 66 -9.31 3.75 4.99
C VAL A 66 -9.07 5.25 4.97
N GLY A 67 -8.70 5.82 6.12
CA GLY A 67 -8.52 7.26 6.29
C GLY A 67 -7.22 7.88 5.73
N ILE A 68 -6.48 7.17 4.88
CA ILE A 68 -5.17 7.60 4.34
C ILE A 68 -5.32 8.73 3.32
N LYS A 69 -4.33 9.63 3.29
CA LYS A 69 -4.27 10.73 2.30
C LYS A 69 -3.35 10.43 1.13
N GLU A 70 -2.35 9.60 1.33
CA GLU A 70 -1.33 9.25 0.35
C GLU A 70 -0.79 7.86 0.67
N LEU A 71 -0.42 7.09 -0.37
CA LEU A 71 0.37 5.88 -0.20
C LEU A 71 1.84 6.25 0.08
N PRO A 72 2.50 5.68 1.10
CA PRO A 72 3.85 6.05 1.46
C PRO A 72 4.85 5.51 0.45
N SER A 73 5.98 6.20 0.31
CA SER A 73 7.07 5.83 -0.60
C SER A 73 7.64 4.44 -0.31
N SER A 74 7.61 4.00 0.95
CA SER A 74 8.01 2.65 1.39
C SER A 74 7.27 1.51 0.67
N ILE A 75 6.16 1.80 -0.03
CA ILE A 75 5.51 0.80 -0.88
C ILE A 75 6.49 0.19 -1.88
N GLU A 76 7.53 0.90 -2.31
CA GLU A 76 8.59 0.38 -3.19
C GLU A 76 9.35 -0.83 -2.61
N CYS A 77 9.31 -1.03 -1.30
CA CYS A 77 9.92 -2.19 -0.63
C CYS A 77 9.13 -3.49 -0.85
N LEU A 78 7.89 -3.40 -1.34
CA LEU A 78 7.03 -4.55 -1.63
C LEU A 78 7.37 -5.19 -2.97
N SER A 79 8.61 -5.62 -3.14
CA SER A 79 9.15 -6.07 -4.43
C SER A 79 8.40 -7.25 -5.07
N LYS A 80 7.63 -8.01 -4.29
CA LYS A 80 6.79 -9.14 -4.75
C LYS A 80 5.31 -8.81 -4.88
N LEU A 81 4.87 -7.57 -4.64
CA LEU A 81 3.47 -7.20 -4.72
C LEU A 81 2.95 -7.46 -6.13
N ILE A 82 1.88 -8.24 -6.24
CA ILE A 82 1.22 -8.62 -7.51
C ILE A 82 -0.01 -7.75 -7.74
N SER A 83 -0.79 -7.50 -6.70
CA SER A 83 -2.04 -6.75 -6.79
C SER A 83 -2.15 -5.69 -5.68
N LEU A 84 -2.53 -4.48 -6.08
CA LEU A 84 -2.92 -3.39 -5.20
C LEU A 84 -4.37 -2.99 -5.51
N GLN A 85 -5.25 -3.14 -4.52
CA GLN A 85 -6.65 -2.75 -4.62
C GLN A 85 -6.96 -1.66 -3.59
N ILE A 86 -7.58 -0.58 -4.05
CA ILE A 86 -7.97 0.58 -3.23
C ILE A 86 -9.42 0.96 -3.53
N ASP A 87 -10.30 0.71 -2.56
CA ASP A 87 -11.72 1.00 -2.60
C ASP A 87 -12.09 2.07 -1.58
N ASP A 88 -13.00 2.96 -1.96
CA ASP A 88 -13.74 3.84 -1.05
C ASP A 88 -12.83 4.64 -0.10
N CYS A 89 -11.59 4.89 -0.51
CA CYS A 89 -10.64 5.70 0.26
C CYS A 89 -10.85 7.17 -0.09
N SER A 90 -11.98 7.72 0.36
CA SER A 90 -12.45 9.08 0.04
C SER A 90 -11.50 10.22 0.47
N ARG A 91 -10.51 9.93 1.33
CA ARG A 91 -9.49 10.88 1.76
C ARG A 91 -8.19 10.79 0.96
N LEU A 92 -8.04 9.77 0.11
CA LEU A 92 -6.84 9.57 -0.69
C LEU A 92 -6.75 10.64 -1.76
N GLU A 93 -5.68 11.43 -1.72
CA GLU A 93 -5.44 12.55 -2.62
C GLU A 93 -4.39 12.21 -3.69
N LYS A 94 -3.44 11.32 -3.37
CA LYS A 94 -2.29 10.99 -4.23
C LYS A 94 -1.87 9.53 -4.13
N ILE A 95 -1.38 8.99 -5.23
CA ILE A 95 -0.59 7.76 -5.28
C ILE A 95 0.88 8.14 -5.43
N SER A 96 1.75 7.63 -4.55
CA SER A 96 3.19 7.90 -4.65
C SER A 96 3.77 7.29 -5.92
N SER A 97 4.69 8.02 -6.58
CA SER A 97 5.41 7.55 -7.77
C SER A 97 6.31 6.33 -7.48
N SER A 98 6.58 6.02 -6.21
CA SER A 98 7.20 4.76 -5.77
C SER A 98 6.46 3.51 -6.26
N ILE A 99 5.18 3.62 -6.63
CA ILE A 99 4.42 2.54 -7.25
C ILE A 99 5.10 1.99 -8.53
N PHE A 100 5.80 2.84 -9.29
CA PHE A 100 6.50 2.43 -10.52
C PHE A 100 7.76 1.59 -10.26
N LYS A 101 8.25 1.55 -9.02
CA LYS A 101 9.40 0.72 -8.64
C LYS A 101 9.01 -0.73 -8.34
N LEU A 102 7.71 -1.05 -8.31
CA LEU A 102 7.18 -2.37 -8.00
C LEU A 102 7.31 -3.31 -9.20
N LYS A 103 8.40 -4.09 -9.23
CA LYS A 103 8.76 -4.95 -10.36
C LYS A 103 7.79 -6.10 -10.64
N SER A 104 7.06 -6.57 -9.62
CA SER A 104 6.13 -7.70 -9.75
C SER A 104 4.66 -7.30 -9.88
N LEU A 105 4.36 -6.00 -9.84
CA LEU A 105 2.99 -5.50 -9.84
C LEU A 105 2.35 -5.73 -11.21
N GLN A 106 1.22 -6.42 -11.19
CA GLN A 106 0.48 -6.79 -12.40
C GLN A 106 -0.88 -6.10 -12.44
N ASN A 107 -1.48 -5.85 -11.27
CA ASN A 107 -2.81 -5.28 -11.17
C ASN A 107 -2.85 -4.09 -10.20
N ILE A 108 -3.46 -3.00 -10.66
CA ILE A 108 -3.79 -1.84 -9.83
C ILE A 108 -5.24 -1.50 -10.09
N GLU A 109 -6.07 -1.62 -9.06
CA GLU A 109 -7.47 -1.21 -9.11
C GLU A 109 -7.70 -0.13 -8.07
N ILE A 110 -8.16 1.03 -8.53
CA ILE A 110 -8.54 2.13 -7.67
C ILE A 110 -9.95 2.56 -8.02
N TYR A 111 -10.85 2.48 -7.05
CA TYR A 111 -12.27 2.73 -7.24
C TYR A 111 -12.80 3.54 -6.06
N ASN A 112 -13.82 4.37 -6.31
CA ASN A 112 -14.50 5.18 -5.30
C ASN A 112 -13.58 6.12 -4.47
N CYS A 113 -12.40 6.49 -4.98
CA CYS A 113 -11.47 7.41 -4.32
C CYS A 113 -11.73 8.86 -4.75
N SER A 114 -12.76 9.49 -4.18
CA SER A 114 -13.31 10.78 -4.66
C SER A 114 -12.35 11.97 -4.66
N LYS A 115 -11.27 11.93 -3.86
CA LYS A 115 -10.29 13.03 -3.75
C LYS A 115 -9.01 12.78 -4.52
N LEU A 116 -8.87 11.63 -5.17
CA LEU A 116 -7.64 11.29 -5.87
C LEU A 116 -7.46 12.22 -7.07
N LYS A 117 -6.41 13.05 -7.04
CA LYS A 117 -6.12 14.02 -8.09
C LYS A 117 -5.05 13.45 -9.02
N GLY A 118 -5.43 13.15 -10.26
CA GLY A 118 -4.52 12.69 -11.32
C GLY A 118 -3.94 11.31 -11.05
N PHE A 119 -4.22 10.34 -11.91
CA PHE A 119 -3.53 9.06 -11.89
C PHE A 119 -2.20 9.22 -12.63
N LEU A 120 -1.21 9.76 -11.92
CA LEU A 120 0.21 9.87 -12.30
C LEU A 120 0.48 10.87 -13.44
N GLU A 121 1.29 11.90 -13.16
CA GLU A 121 2.15 12.43 -14.21
C GLU A 121 3.08 11.28 -14.59
N ILE A 122 2.79 10.59 -15.70
CA ILE A 122 3.70 9.61 -16.27
C ILE A 122 5.02 10.36 -16.44
N PRO A 123 6.15 9.89 -15.87
CA PRO A 123 7.44 10.49 -16.17
C PRO A 123 7.57 10.42 -17.68
N SER A 124 7.50 11.56 -18.37
CA SER A 124 7.72 11.59 -19.80
C SER A 124 9.07 10.94 -20.02
N CYS A 125 9.12 9.82 -20.74
CA CYS A 125 10.35 9.44 -21.42
C CYS A 125 10.66 10.61 -22.34
N THR A 126 11.53 11.52 -21.91
CA THR A 126 12.31 12.30 -22.85
C THR A 126 13.15 11.25 -23.56
N ILE A 127 12.64 10.76 -24.69
CA ILE A 127 13.50 10.20 -25.71
C ILE A 127 14.36 11.41 -26.07
N ASP A 128 15.57 11.43 -25.54
CA ASP A 128 16.62 12.29 -26.01
C ASP A 128 16.75 12.01 -27.51
N GLU A 129 16.21 12.91 -28.33
CA GLU A 129 16.36 12.95 -29.78
C GLU A 129 17.81 13.28 -30.19
N THR A 130 18.80 12.77 -29.47
CA THR A 130 20.20 12.75 -29.89
C THR A 130 20.57 11.31 -30.19
N GLY A 131 20.35 10.92 -31.44
CA GLY A 131 20.70 9.60 -31.93
C GLY A 131 22.20 9.28 -31.86
N ILE A 132 22.47 8.00 -32.11
CA ILE A 132 23.78 7.36 -32.36
C ILE A 132 24.59 7.08 -31.09
N GLU A 133 24.58 5.81 -30.63
CA GLU A 133 25.59 4.78 -30.95
C GLU A 133 24.97 3.38 -30.88
#